data_AF-A0A957BH05-F1
#
_entry.id   AF-A0A957BH05-F1
#
_cell.length_a   1.000
_cell.length_b   1.000
_cell.length_c   1.000
_cell.angle_alpha   90.00
_cell.angle_beta   90.00
_cell.angle_gamma   90.00
#
_symmetry.space_group_name_H-M   'P 1'
#
loop_
_entity.id
_entity.type
_entity.pdbx_description
1 polymer ?
#
loop_
_entity_poly.entity_id
_entity_poly.type
_entity_poly.pdbx_seq_one_letter_code
_entity_poly.pdbx_strand_id
1 'polypeptide(L)'
;MMKKFGAFAGVALLLLVSVSLVSAQQAVSLGDTLQGGLTGEPVTFSIELNAGDVVTITAESTDFDSYVAVSDADGNLIGENDDGGANFGLNSNLTVVAPADGTYTI
;
A
#
# COMPACT_ATOMS: atom_id res chain seq x y z
N MET A 1 17.47 -19.15 37.82
CA MET A 1 16.81 -20.13 36.94
C MET A 1 15.42 -19.58 36.59
N MET A 2 15.20 -19.30 35.31
CA MET A 2 14.07 -18.53 34.77
C MET A 2 12.75 -19.33 34.78
N LYS A 3 11.62 -18.65 35.02
CA LYS A 3 10.31 -19.06 34.49
C LYS A 3 9.77 -17.87 33.66
N LYS A 4 9.77 -18.04 32.34
CA LYS A 4 9.26 -17.05 31.38
C LYS A 4 7.73 -17.07 31.42
N PHE A 5 7.10 -15.91 31.55
CA PHE A 5 5.66 -15.72 31.37
C PHE A 5 5.41 -15.38 29.90
N GLY A 6 4.58 -16.18 29.22
CA GLY A 6 4.07 -15.87 27.89
C GLY A 6 2.80 -15.03 28.02
N ALA A 7 2.77 -13.86 27.39
CA ALA A 7 1.57 -13.06 27.24
C ALA A 7 1.11 -13.17 25.78
N PHE A 8 -0.07 -13.78 25.57
CA PHE A 8 -0.85 -13.67 24.35
C PHE A 8 -1.76 -12.43 24.49
N ALA A 9 -1.66 -11.50 23.57
CA ALA A 9 -2.62 -10.43 23.32
C ALA A 9 -2.52 -10.12 21.82
N GLY A 10 -3.56 -9.98 21.01
CA GLY A 10 -5.01 -10.03 21.14
C GLY A 10 -5.48 -9.63 19.74
N VAL A 11 -6.36 -10.41 19.10
CA VAL A 11 -6.83 -10.09 17.74
C VAL A 11 -7.81 -8.93 17.85
N ALA A 12 -7.48 -7.78 17.27
CA ALA A 12 -8.43 -6.70 17.03
C ALA A 12 -8.99 -6.86 15.62
N LEU A 13 -10.26 -7.27 15.51
CA LEU A 13 -11.03 -7.17 14.27
C LEU A 13 -11.75 -5.83 14.29
N LEU A 14 -11.31 -4.88 13.48
CA LEU A 14 -11.98 -3.59 13.31
C LEU A 14 -12.78 -3.64 12.00
N LEU A 15 -14.11 -3.77 12.12
CA LEU A 15 -15.03 -3.52 11.00
C LEU A 15 -15.45 -2.04 11.05
N LEU A 16 -14.98 -1.24 10.09
CA LEU A 16 -15.50 0.08 9.82
C LEU A 16 -16.07 0.07 8.40
N VAL A 17 -17.41 0.09 8.28
CA VAL A 17 -18.08 0.41 7.01
C VAL A 17 -18.49 1.86 7.07
N SER A 18 -17.66 2.74 6.53
CA SER A 18 -18.00 4.13 6.25
C SER A 18 -17.92 4.34 4.75
N VAL A 19 -19.08 4.41 4.09
CA VAL A 19 -19.16 4.79 2.67
C VAL A 19 -19.26 6.31 2.60
N SER A 20 -18.11 6.96 2.54
CA SER A 20 -18.02 8.38 2.22
C SER A 20 -17.68 8.51 0.74
N LEU A 21 -18.67 8.87 -0.09
CA LEU A 21 -18.39 9.32 -1.46
C LEU A 21 -17.86 10.75 -1.39
N VAL A 22 -16.56 10.87 -1.14
CA VAL A 22 -15.77 12.06 -1.50
C VAL A 22 -14.96 11.63 -2.71
N SER A 23 -14.95 12.41 -3.79
CA SER A 23 -14.13 12.11 -4.98
C SER A 23 -12.64 12.39 -4.75
N ALA A 24 -12.12 11.96 -3.61
CA ALA A 24 -10.70 11.81 -3.37
C ALA A 24 -10.44 10.31 -3.48
N GLN A 25 -9.43 9.97 -4.27
CA GLN A 25 -8.74 8.69 -4.23
C GLN A 25 -8.67 8.15 -2.78
N GLN A 26 -8.94 6.86 -2.57
CA GLN A 26 -9.13 6.30 -1.23
C GLN A 26 -7.87 6.55 -0.38
N ALA A 27 -8.00 7.30 0.72
CA ALA A 27 -6.86 7.61 1.58
C ALA A 27 -6.42 6.37 2.38
N VAL A 28 -5.11 6.17 2.47
CA VAL A 28 -4.44 5.09 3.21
C VAL A 28 -3.34 5.64 4.10
N SER A 29 -2.95 4.87 5.09
CA SER A 29 -1.88 5.16 6.04
C SER A 29 -0.78 4.10 5.96
N LEU A 30 0.42 4.46 6.45
CA LEU A 30 1.52 3.50 6.57
C LEU A 30 1.10 2.29 7.42
N GLY A 31 1.32 1.10 6.88
CA GLY A 31 0.97 -0.17 7.53
C GLY A 31 -0.43 -0.69 7.19
N ASP A 32 -1.23 0.05 6.41
CA ASP A 32 -2.51 -0.45 5.94
C ASP A 32 -2.34 -1.68 5.03
N THR A 33 -3.26 -2.62 5.16
CA THR A 33 -3.42 -3.74 4.24
C THR A 33 -4.86 -3.73 3.74
N LEU A 34 -5.03 -3.65 2.42
CA LEU A 34 -6.33 -3.62 1.78
C LEU A 34 -6.54 -4.90 0.97
N GLN A 35 -7.78 -5.37 0.92
CA GLN A 35 -8.19 -6.46 0.03
C GLN A 35 -9.32 -5.96 -0.86
N GLY A 36 -9.26 -6.32 -2.13
CA GLY A 36 -10.23 -5.90 -3.14
C GLY A 36 -10.06 -6.69 -4.42
N GLY A 37 -10.86 -6.31 -5.42
CA GLY A 37 -10.76 -6.84 -6.78
C GLY A 37 -10.65 -5.70 -7.78
N LEU A 38 -9.93 -5.95 -8.88
CA LEU A 38 -9.85 -5.06 -10.02
C LEU A 38 -10.75 -5.59 -11.14
N THR A 39 -11.52 -4.71 -11.78
CA THR A 39 -12.38 -5.05 -12.92
C THR A 39 -11.91 -4.39 -14.21
N GLY A 40 -10.59 -4.25 -14.38
CA GLY A 40 -9.93 -3.73 -15.59
C GLY A 40 -9.49 -2.27 -15.53
N GLU A 41 -10.03 -1.48 -14.60
CA GLU A 41 -9.56 -0.11 -14.33
C GLU A 41 -8.61 -0.09 -13.12
N PRO A 42 -7.55 0.74 -13.14
CA PRO A 42 -6.70 0.96 -11.98
C PRO A 42 -7.53 1.47 -10.78
N VAL A 43 -7.26 0.93 -9.60
CA VAL A 43 -7.71 1.51 -8.34
C VAL A 43 -6.56 2.32 -7.78
N THR A 44 -6.91 3.49 -7.25
CA THR A 44 -5.96 4.50 -6.86
C THR A 44 -6.11 4.78 -5.35
N PHE A 45 -4.99 4.92 -4.62
CA PHE A 45 -4.95 5.27 -3.19
C PHE A 45 -4.08 6.49 -2.90
N SER A 46 -4.51 7.38 -2.00
CA SER A 46 -3.71 8.55 -1.58
C SER A 46 -3.03 8.28 -0.25
N ILE A 47 -1.78 8.69 -0.12
CA ILE A 47 -1.02 8.59 1.13
C ILE A 47 -0.27 9.89 1.42
N GLU A 48 -0.30 10.36 2.66
CA GLU A 48 0.50 11.50 3.11
C GLU A 48 1.88 11.00 3.54
N LEU A 49 2.94 11.56 2.95
CA LEU A 49 4.33 11.22 3.27
C LEU A 49 5.15 12.48 3.57
N ASN A 50 6.19 12.32 4.38
CA ASN A 50 7.18 13.35 4.65
C ASN A 50 8.44 13.11 3.81
N ALA A 51 9.21 14.17 3.56
CA ALA A 51 10.48 14.10 2.88
C ALA A 51 11.43 13.11 3.59
N GLY A 52 11.95 12.15 2.83
CA GLY A 52 12.82 11.10 3.31
C GLY A 52 12.11 9.84 3.82
N ASP A 53 10.78 9.83 3.87
CA ASP A 53 10.03 8.59 4.16
C ASP A 53 10.34 7.54 3.09
N VAL A 54 10.63 6.33 3.55
CA VAL A 54 10.86 5.16 2.69
C VAL A 54 9.64 4.27 2.80
N VAL A 55 8.94 4.07 1.68
CA VAL A 55 7.73 3.25 1.63
C VAL A 55 7.93 2.07 0.70
N THR A 56 7.39 0.92 1.09
CA THR A 56 7.33 -0.27 0.24
C THR A 56 5.87 -0.63 0.03
N ILE A 57 5.45 -0.64 -1.22
CA ILE A 57 4.11 -1.04 -1.66
C ILE A 57 4.22 -2.45 -2.22
N THR A 58 3.39 -3.36 -1.72
CA THR A 58 3.28 -4.72 -2.24
C THR A 58 1.87 -4.95 -2.75
N ALA A 59 1.74 -5.40 -3.99
CA ALA A 59 0.49 -5.84 -4.57
C ALA A 59 0.60 -7.33 -4.88
N GLU A 60 -0.41 -8.10 -4.50
CA GLU A 60 -0.45 -9.54 -4.72
C GLU A 60 -1.77 -9.94 -5.36
N SER A 61 -1.72 -10.78 -6.38
CA SER A 61 -2.90 -11.32 -7.04
C SER A 61 -2.65 -12.74 -7.51
N THR A 62 -3.65 -13.61 -7.32
CA THR A 62 -3.64 -14.96 -7.91
C THR A 62 -4.24 -15.00 -9.31
N ASP A 63 -4.93 -13.93 -9.71
CA ASP A 63 -5.82 -13.92 -10.87
C ASP A 63 -5.23 -13.15 -12.05
N PHE A 64 -4.27 -12.24 -11.80
CA PHE A 64 -3.64 -11.40 -12.82
C PHE A 64 -2.24 -10.96 -12.39
N ASP A 65 -1.48 -10.44 -13.35
CA ASP A 65 -0.19 -9.80 -13.11
C ASP A 65 -0.38 -8.39 -12.57
N SER A 66 0.12 -8.13 -11.36
CA SER A 66 -0.12 -6.87 -10.66
C SER A 66 0.89 -5.80 -11.07
N TYR A 67 0.41 -4.55 -11.07
CA TYR A 67 1.21 -3.37 -11.38
C TYR A 67 0.94 -2.31 -10.33
N VAL A 68 2.00 -1.66 -9.85
CA VAL A 68 1.93 -0.54 -8.91
C VAL A 68 2.77 0.61 -9.47
N ALA A 69 2.22 1.82 -9.41
CA ALA A 69 2.94 3.07 -9.66
C ALA A 69 2.79 3.98 -8.44
N VAL A 70 3.73 4.90 -8.25
CA VAL A 70 3.63 5.97 -7.26
C VAL A 70 3.95 7.28 -7.93
N SER A 71 3.07 8.28 -7.80
CA SER A 71 3.30 9.64 -8.26
C SER A 71 3.16 10.66 -7.12
N ASP A 72 3.84 11.79 -7.25
CA ASP A 72 3.69 12.92 -6.34
C ASP A 72 2.39 13.72 -6.58
N ALA A 73 2.17 14.77 -5.78
CA ALA A 73 0.99 15.63 -5.85
C ALA A 73 0.84 16.39 -7.19
N ASP A 74 1.93 16.56 -7.93
CA ASP A 74 1.92 17.18 -9.27
C ASP A 74 1.69 16.14 -10.38
N GLY A 75 1.58 14.86 -10.02
CA GLY A 75 1.41 13.74 -10.95
C GLY A 75 2.72 13.25 -11.57
N ASN A 76 3.89 13.66 -11.05
CA ASN A 76 5.16 13.14 -11.53
C ASN A 76 5.38 11.72 -10.99
N LEU A 77 5.74 10.80 -11.87
CA LEU A 77 6.07 9.43 -11.49
C LEU A 77 7.35 9.38 -10.64
N ILE A 78 7.23 8.82 -9.43
CA ILE A 78 8.34 8.56 -8.50
C ILE A 78 8.92 7.17 -8.76
N GLY A 79 8.06 6.19 -9.07
CA GLY A 79 8.48 4.85 -9.44
C GLY A 79 7.29 3.97 -9.78
N GLU A 80 7.56 2.86 -10.46
CA GLU A 80 6.59 1.84 -10.82
C GLU A 80 7.24 0.47 -10.78
N ASN A 81 6.45 -0.58 -10.56
CA ASN A 81 6.89 -1.95 -10.69
C ASN A 81 5.73 -2.87 -11.10
N ASP A 82 5.90 -3.59 -12.20
CA ASP A 82 5.09 -4.73 -12.67
C ASP A 82 5.72 -6.09 -12.32
N ASP A 83 7.03 -6.16 -12.05
CA ASP A 83 7.76 -7.42 -11.80
C ASP A 83 8.29 -7.51 -10.36
N GLY A 84 7.69 -8.34 -9.51
CA GLY A 84 8.16 -8.52 -8.13
C GLY A 84 7.92 -9.88 -7.48
N GLY A 85 8.67 -10.10 -6.39
CA GLY A 85 8.68 -11.35 -5.63
C GLY A 85 9.84 -12.30 -5.99
N ALA A 86 10.24 -13.13 -5.02
CA ALA A 86 11.21 -14.20 -5.29
C ALA A 86 10.58 -15.26 -6.22
N ASN A 87 11.25 -15.57 -7.33
CA ASN A 87 10.89 -16.59 -8.35
C ASN A 87 9.87 -16.18 -9.43
N PHE A 88 10.08 -15.07 -10.15
CA PHE A 88 9.26 -14.74 -11.34
C PHE A 88 7.75 -14.66 -10.99
N GLY A 89 7.44 -13.98 -9.87
CA GLY A 89 6.08 -13.85 -9.36
C GLY A 89 5.32 -12.73 -10.08
N LEU A 90 3.98 -12.86 -10.10
CA LEU A 90 3.02 -11.91 -10.67
C LEU A 90 2.69 -10.74 -9.72
N ASN A 91 3.52 -10.54 -8.68
CA ASN A 91 3.25 -9.65 -7.55
C ASN A 91 4.13 -8.41 -7.65
N SER A 92 3.61 -7.20 -7.56
CA SER A 92 4.46 -6.01 -7.52
C SER A 92 5.09 -5.80 -6.14
N ASN A 93 6.37 -5.41 -6.10
CA ASN A 93 7.02 -4.91 -4.88
C ASN A 93 7.85 -3.66 -5.23
N LEU A 94 7.36 -2.49 -4.82
CA LEU A 94 7.96 -1.20 -5.16
C LEU A 94 8.40 -0.49 -3.89
N THR A 95 9.69 -0.15 -3.81
CA THR A 95 10.23 0.72 -2.75
C THR A 95 10.58 2.08 -3.34
N VAL A 96 10.06 3.15 -2.73
CA VAL A 96 10.36 4.54 -3.10
C VAL A 96 10.74 5.37 -1.89
N VAL A 97 11.43 6.50 -2.13
CA VAL A 97 11.75 7.51 -1.13
C VAL A 97 11.00 8.79 -1.50
N ALA A 98 10.21 9.33 -0.57
CA ALA A 98 9.50 10.58 -0.78
C ALA A 98 10.50 11.75 -0.86
N PRO A 99 10.60 12.48 -2.00
CA PRO A 99 11.53 13.61 -2.12
C PRO A 99 11.09 14.85 -1.32
N ALA A 100 9.80 14.97 -1.02
CA ALA A 100 9.21 16.12 -0.34
C ALA A 100 8.00 15.69 0.49
N ASP A 101 7.60 16.56 1.43
CA ASP A 101 6.32 16.42 2.13
C ASP A 101 5.16 16.57 1.14
N GLY A 102 4.14 15.72 1.26
CA GLY A 102 2.90 15.88 0.50
C GLY A 102 2.09 14.60 0.32
N THR A 103 1.01 14.74 -0.43
CA THR A 103 0.15 13.63 -0.84
C THR A 103 0.74 12.94 -2.06
N TYR A 104 0.86 11.61 -1.99
CA TYR A 104 1.26 10.76 -3.09
C TYR A 104 0.08 9.88 -3.52
N THR A 105 0.07 9.54 -4.80
CA THR A 105 -0.91 8.65 -5.43
C THR A 105 -0.22 7.32 -5.68
N ILE A 106 -0.80 6.24 -5.15
CA ILE A 106 -0.51 4.85 -5.47
C ILE A 106 -1.57 4.38 -6.49
#